data_AF-A0ABD3EUR5-F1
#
_entry.id   AF-A0ABD3EUR5-F1
#
_cell.length_a   1.000
_cell.length_b   1.000
_cell.length_c   1.000
_cell.angle_alpha   90.00
_cell.angle_beta   90.00
_cell.angle_gamma   90.00
#
_symmetry.space_group_name_H-M   'P 1'
#
loop_
_entity.id
_entity.type
_entity.pdbx_description
1 polymer ?
#
loop_
_entity_poly.entity_id
_entity_poly.type
_entity_poly.pdbx_seq_one_letter_code
_entity_poly.pdbx_strand_id
1 'polypeptide(L)'
;MLTRLALRHGRPALRSSFCRNLSAASTAGDGAATERRWADPSADSNSPAKLVKRKVAIVGGYMGTGYHGLQMNDDVETIEDELRRAILQAGAMRESNFEDLGKIDWSRSSRTDKGVHAGCIVFSGKLLIDEKNKVDPTSGRVNGLTEALNAALPENIRVFSCTRVNKRFSARKNCVLREYEYFMPLSFLEDSLIGSEAEDVDTDEAVAEFCRALRRYQGVHDFHNFTRSRSYFYKMHANRKKYNHQNRRNESEVEAHTDDAIEEAEDIDEKEGESAVDDYSAESSQFEDEEELTRKLLPRHRRSIYSCSGSLVPDFCGKPYLRVHIVGQAFLLNQIRCMVGGALAVATKGMSRVEFDAALLTNRIVRVPIAPAEGLVLLGSSFGGKLHTVSLYEDPNTALAQERKDLVHRILLNHREDEEMTRFREEVIYTEVARSWDMEEKMDRWRAYLERCYEANERLDEDELSAVLYELDQSKLATKNKNQSYVEQNRVQLTEKGRQGALLPKQFTTKLCVRYSVAPGIFTSDLRRAVTRHLKAGKIPLDADEDQIMAYIDRYGPQDLAKEGRKLRLSIRT
;
A
#
# COMPACT_ATOMS: atom_id res chain seq x y z
N MET A 1 20.53 -46.38 -56.51
CA MET A 1 21.42 -45.76 -55.50
C MET A 1 21.16 -44.25 -55.50
N LEU A 2 21.16 -43.60 -54.31
CA LEU A 2 21.72 -42.25 -54.03
C LEU A 2 21.25 -41.05 -54.90
N THR A 3 20.75 -39.91 -54.39
CA THR A 3 20.44 -39.49 -53.01
C THR A 3 19.42 -38.32 -53.01
N ARG A 4 18.73 -38.16 -51.88
CA ARG A 4 17.93 -37.01 -51.36
C ARG A 4 18.18 -35.60 -51.95
N LEU A 5 17.23 -34.64 -51.94
CA LEU A 5 15.76 -34.64 -51.77
C LEU A 5 15.25 -33.20 -52.00
N ALA A 6 14.27 -32.97 -52.88
CA ALA A 6 13.53 -31.70 -52.96
C ALA A 6 12.17 -31.91 -53.63
N LEU A 7 11.07 -31.55 -52.96
CA LEU A 7 9.72 -31.56 -53.54
C LEU A 7 8.93 -30.31 -53.15
N ARG A 8 8.24 -29.74 -54.13
CA ARG A 8 7.32 -28.60 -54.02
C ARG A 8 5.90 -29.08 -53.68
N HIS A 9 5.07 -28.20 -53.09
CA HIS A 9 3.91 -27.56 -53.74
C HIS A 9 2.81 -27.14 -52.75
N GLY A 10 2.03 -26.10 -53.13
CA GLY A 10 0.58 -26.07 -52.88
C GLY A 10 0.06 -25.25 -51.68
N ARG A 11 -0.70 -24.19 -51.98
CA ARG A 11 -1.86 -23.73 -51.18
C ARG A 11 -3.05 -24.68 -51.47
N PRO A 12 -4.06 -24.86 -50.59
CA PRO A 12 -4.80 -23.77 -49.92
C PRO A 12 -5.13 -23.98 -48.43
N ALA A 13 -5.83 -22.98 -47.86
CA ALA A 13 -6.21 -22.94 -46.44
C ALA A 13 -7.42 -23.82 -46.09
N LEU A 14 -7.43 -24.37 -44.88
CA LEU A 14 -8.61 -24.95 -44.21
C LEU A 14 -8.53 -24.76 -42.68
N ARG A 15 -9.70 -24.66 -42.05
CA ARG A 15 -9.88 -24.48 -40.59
C ARG A 15 -10.05 -25.83 -39.87
N SER A 16 -9.61 -25.90 -38.62
CA SER A 16 -10.17 -26.73 -37.54
C SER A 16 -9.57 -26.21 -36.21
N SER A 17 -10.24 -25.74 -35.15
CA SER A 17 -11.58 -25.86 -34.55
C SER A 17 -11.71 -26.90 -33.42
N PHE A 18 -11.63 -26.45 -32.16
CA PHE A 18 -12.26 -27.14 -31.02
C PHE A 18 -12.74 -26.14 -29.94
N CYS A 19 -13.89 -25.52 -30.20
CA CYS A 19 -14.78 -24.98 -29.17
C CYS A 19 -16.22 -25.45 -29.46
N ARG A 20 -16.77 -26.27 -28.56
CA ARG A 20 -18.18 -26.64 -28.35
C ARG A 20 -18.18 -27.28 -26.94
N ASN A 21 -19.06 -26.93 -26.01
CA ASN A 21 -20.51 -26.90 -26.18
C ASN A 21 -21.18 -25.60 -25.69
N LEU A 22 -21.94 -24.98 -26.58
CA LEU A 22 -23.13 -24.18 -26.26
C LEU A 22 -24.13 -24.48 -27.38
N SER A 23 -25.19 -25.21 -27.05
CA SER A 23 -26.24 -25.57 -28.01
C SER A 23 -27.21 -24.40 -28.18
N ALA A 24 -27.28 -23.85 -29.39
CA ALA A 24 -28.22 -22.80 -29.73
C ALA A 24 -29.64 -23.34 -29.92
N ALA A 25 -30.62 -22.55 -29.50
CA ALA A 25 -31.92 -22.46 -30.17
C ALA A 25 -32.05 -21.01 -30.70
N SER A 26 -32.27 -20.88 -32.01
CA SER A 26 -32.17 -19.61 -32.74
C SER A 26 -33.52 -19.10 -33.22
N THR A 27 -33.76 -17.80 -33.07
CA THR A 27 -34.54 -17.01 -34.05
C THR A 27 -33.90 -15.64 -34.21
N ALA A 28 -33.91 -15.12 -35.43
CA ALA A 28 -33.26 -13.86 -35.79
C ALA A 28 -34.16 -12.64 -35.51
N GLY A 29 -33.55 -11.49 -35.25
CA GLY A 29 -34.21 -10.19 -35.11
C GLY A 29 -33.17 -9.07 -35.16
N ASP A 30 -33.53 -7.94 -35.77
CA ASP A 30 -32.63 -6.82 -36.09
C ASP A 30 -32.08 -6.06 -34.88
N GLY A 31 -31.06 -5.24 -35.15
CA GLY A 31 -30.20 -4.55 -34.19
C GLY A 31 -30.88 -3.89 -32.98
N ALA A 32 -30.37 -4.26 -31.80
CA ALA A 32 -30.65 -3.59 -30.54
C ALA A 32 -29.39 -2.84 -30.06
N ALA A 33 -29.51 -1.52 -29.90
CA ALA A 33 -28.46 -0.70 -29.32
C ALA A 33 -28.37 -0.89 -27.79
N THR A 34 -27.24 -0.47 -27.21
CA THR A 34 -26.89 -0.45 -25.78
C THR A 34 -28.00 0.03 -24.80
N GLU A 35 -28.94 -0.84 -24.45
CA GLU A 35 -30.01 -0.60 -23.46
C GLU A 35 -29.69 -1.25 -22.10
N ARG A 36 -28.79 -0.63 -21.32
CA ARG A 36 -28.69 -0.79 -19.85
C ARG A 36 -28.22 0.50 -19.18
N ARG A 37 -29.01 1.59 -19.27
CA ARG A 37 -28.63 2.90 -18.70
C ARG A 37 -29.10 3.13 -17.27
N TRP A 38 -28.69 2.25 -16.36
CA TRP A 38 -28.02 2.59 -15.09
C TRP A 38 -27.92 1.42 -14.09
N ALA A 39 -28.89 0.53 -13.88
CA ALA A 39 -30.29 0.56 -14.30
C ALA A 39 -31.21 0.19 -13.11
N ASP A 40 -32.44 0.70 -13.11
CA ASP A 40 -33.50 0.39 -12.15
C ASP A 40 -34.85 0.52 -12.90
N PRO A 41 -35.85 -0.39 -12.76
CA PRO A 41 -36.97 -0.48 -13.71
C PRO A 41 -38.06 0.60 -13.60
N SER A 42 -37.91 1.61 -12.73
CA SER A 42 -39.01 2.45 -12.24
C SER A 42 -39.11 3.87 -12.84
N ALA A 43 -38.18 4.26 -13.73
CA ALA A 43 -38.00 5.65 -14.15
C ALA A 43 -38.50 5.95 -15.58
N ASP A 44 -39.75 6.42 -15.66
CA ASP A 44 -40.34 7.00 -16.88
C ASP A 44 -39.68 8.37 -17.18
N SER A 45 -38.77 8.46 -18.16
CA SER A 45 -38.28 9.76 -18.65
C SER A 45 -37.76 9.72 -20.10
N ASN A 46 -38.47 10.41 -20.99
CA ASN A 46 -38.24 10.39 -22.43
C ASN A 46 -37.15 11.40 -22.88
N SER A 47 -35.98 11.38 -22.23
CA SER A 47 -34.84 12.24 -22.59
C SER A 47 -33.49 11.57 -22.33
N PRO A 48 -32.53 11.59 -23.28
CA PRO A 48 -31.26 10.89 -23.11
C PRO A 48 -30.39 11.54 -22.03
N ALA A 49 -30.06 10.75 -21.00
CA ALA A 49 -29.18 11.16 -19.89
C ALA A 49 -27.87 11.81 -20.39
N LYS A 50 -27.66 13.09 -20.05
CA LYS A 50 -26.50 13.86 -20.49
C LYS A 50 -25.27 13.53 -19.66
N LEU A 51 -24.56 12.47 -20.06
CA LEU A 51 -23.33 12.05 -19.40
C LEU A 51 -22.20 13.08 -19.53
N VAL A 52 -21.51 13.35 -18.43
CA VAL A 52 -20.39 14.30 -18.36
C VAL A 52 -19.19 13.68 -17.63
N LYS A 53 -17.96 13.97 -18.09
CA LYS A 53 -16.75 13.54 -17.39
C LYS A 53 -16.63 14.25 -16.03
N ARG A 54 -16.61 13.50 -14.93
CA ARG A 54 -16.43 13.99 -13.55
C ARG A 54 -15.48 13.09 -12.77
N LYS A 55 -14.74 13.67 -11.83
CA LYS A 55 -13.83 12.92 -10.97
C LYS A 55 -14.65 12.16 -9.93
N VAL A 56 -14.56 10.84 -9.97
CA VAL A 56 -15.21 9.90 -9.06
C VAL A 56 -14.12 9.18 -8.29
N ALA A 57 -14.31 9.00 -6.99
CA ALA A 57 -13.59 8.04 -6.17
C ALA A 57 -14.43 6.76 -6.09
N ILE A 58 -13.79 5.61 -6.26
CA ILE A 58 -14.39 4.28 -6.14
C ILE A 58 -13.75 3.63 -4.92
N VAL A 59 -14.56 3.16 -3.96
CA VAL A 59 -14.07 2.32 -2.87
C VAL A 59 -14.41 0.87 -3.20
N GLY A 60 -13.45 -0.03 -3.06
CA GLY A 60 -13.64 -1.45 -3.32
C GLY A 60 -12.67 -2.33 -2.54
N GLY A 61 -12.78 -3.63 -2.75
CA GLY A 61 -11.92 -4.67 -2.19
C GLY A 61 -11.83 -5.86 -3.13
N TYR A 62 -10.83 -6.71 -2.93
CA TYR A 62 -10.60 -7.90 -3.75
C TYR A 62 -9.79 -8.97 -3.02
N MET A 63 -10.03 -10.21 -3.43
CA MET A 63 -9.14 -11.34 -3.19
C MET A 63 -7.95 -11.26 -4.16
N GLY A 64 -6.72 -11.34 -3.66
CA GLY A 64 -5.51 -11.26 -4.50
C GLY A 64 -5.17 -12.55 -5.26
N THR A 65 -5.66 -13.70 -4.80
CA THR A 65 -5.41 -15.01 -5.43
C THR A 65 -5.84 -15.00 -6.91
N GLY A 66 -4.97 -15.54 -7.77
CA GLY A 66 -5.15 -15.59 -9.22
C GLY A 66 -4.58 -14.38 -9.95
N TYR A 67 -4.55 -13.19 -9.33
CA TYR A 67 -4.13 -11.95 -9.98
C TYR A 67 -2.63 -11.67 -9.83
N HIS A 68 -2.04 -11.11 -10.89
CA HIS A 68 -0.67 -10.62 -10.95
C HIS A 68 -0.56 -9.19 -10.38
N GLY A 69 -1.17 -9.01 -9.21
CA GLY A 69 -1.23 -7.74 -8.50
C GLY A 69 -2.32 -6.79 -9.03
N LEU A 70 -2.27 -5.56 -8.53
CA LEU A 70 -3.28 -4.56 -8.82
C LEU A 70 -3.14 -3.93 -10.21
N GLN A 71 -1.93 -3.49 -10.55
CA GLN A 71 -1.68 -2.59 -11.67
C GLN A 71 -1.67 -3.35 -12.99
N MET A 72 -2.31 -2.79 -14.03
CA MET A 72 -2.30 -3.37 -15.37
C MET A 72 -0.88 -3.67 -15.88
N ASN A 73 -0.66 -4.92 -16.26
CA ASN A 73 0.53 -5.42 -16.92
C ASN A 73 0.12 -6.20 -18.19
N ASP A 74 1.03 -6.27 -19.16
CA ASP A 74 0.76 -6.93 -20.44
C ASP A 74 0.72 -8.46 -20.23
N ASP A 75 -0.21 -9.14 -20.92
CA ASP A 75 -0.40 -10.61 -20.95
C ASP A 75 -0.71 -11.30 -19.61
N VAL A 76 -1.10 -10.57 -18.55
CA VAL A 76 -1.49 -11.13 -17.24
C VAL A 76 -2.78 -10.54 -16.68
N GLU A 77 -3.56 -11.36 -15.95
CA GLU A 77 -4.78 -10.93 -15.27
C GLU A 77 -4.46 -10.07 -14.04
N THR A 78 -5.08 -8.89 -13.95
CA THR A 78 -4.83 -7.87 -12.91
C THR A 78 -6.14 -7.18 -12.52
N ILE A 79 -6.21 -6.71 -11.27
CA ILE A 79 -7.44 -6.10 -10.72
C ILE A 79 -7.87 -4.85 -11.49
N GLU A 80 -6.92 -4.04 -11.97
CA GLU A 80 -7.25 -2.85 -12.77
C GLU A 80 -7.74 -3.19 -14.18
N ASP A 81 -7.38 -4.34 -14.75
CA ASP A 81 -7.93 -4.77 -16.04
C ASP A 81 -9.41 -5.15 -15.93
N GLU A 82 -9.76 -5.94 -14.89
CA GLU A 82 -11.16 -6.24 -14.54
C GLU A 82 -11.96 -4.97 -14.28
N LEU A 83 -11.41 -4.06 -13.46
CA LEU A 83 -12.10 -2.82 -13.11
C LEU A 83 -12.27 -1.89 -14.33
N ARG A 84 -11.30 -1.77 -15.26
CA ARG A 84 -11.52 -0.97 -16.49
C ARG A 84 -12.57 -1.60 -17.41
N ARG A 85 -12.64 -2.94 -17.50
CA ARG A 85 -13.66 -3.66 -18.27
C ARG A 85 -15.04 -3.41 -17.69
N ALA A 86 -15.22 -3.55 -16.38
CA ALA A 86 -16.46 -3.23 -15.67
C ALA A 86 -16.89 -1.76 -15.88
N ILE A 87 -15.97 -0.79 -15.77
CA ILE A 87 -16.28 0.64 -16.00
C ILE A 87 -16.69 0.91 -17.46
N LEU A 88 -16.08 0.23 -18.44
CA LEU A 88 -16.50 0.33 -19.84
C LEU A 88 -17.88 -0.29 -20.06
N GLN A 89 -18.13 -1.49 -19.54
CA GLN A 89 -19.39 -2.21 -19.65
C GLN A 89 -20.56 -1.47 -18.97
N ALA A 90 -20.30 -0.78 -17.86
CA ALA A 90 -21.26 0.11 -17.19
C ALA A 90 -21.53 1.42 -17.97
N GLY A 91 -20.88 1.67 -19.11
CA GLY A 91 -20.99 2.90 -19.88
C GLY A 91 -20.33 4.13 -19.24
N ALA A 92 -19.56 3.92 -18.17
CA ALA A 92 -18.90 4.99 -17.40
C ALA A 92 -17.54 5.41 -18.01
N MET A 93 -17.10 4.75 -19.09
CA MET A 93 -15.91 5.11 -19.89
C MET A 93 -16.26 5.24 -21.37
N ARG A 94 -15.49 6.03 -22.14
CA ARG A 94 -15.46 5.88 -23.61
C ARG A 94 -14.35 4.90 -23.99
N GLU A 95 -14.60 4.08 -25.00
CA GLU A 95 -13.63 3.17 -25.63
C GLU A 95 -12.27 3.85 -25.92
N SER A 96 -12.27 5.11 -26.37
CA SER A 96 -11.05 5.88 -26.64
C SER A 96 -10.13 6.14 -25.44
N ASN A 97 -10.58 5.85 -24.21
CA ASN A 97 -9.76 5.86 -23.00
C ASN A 97 -9.44 4.47 -22.44
N PHE A 98 -9.93 3.38 -23.06
CA PHE A 98 -9.81 2.03 -22.52
C PHE A 98 -8.36 1.55 -22.45
N GLU A 99 -7.56 1.83 -23.49
CA GLU A 99 -6.13 1.51 -23.56
C GLU A 99 -5.21 2.49 -22.82
N ASP A 100 -5.73 3.67 -22.42
CA ASP A 100 -4.94 4.72 -21.78
C ASP A 100 -5.76 5.36 -20.65
N LEU A 101 -5.60 4.79 -19.46
CA LEU A 101 -6.20 5.27 -18.23
C LEU A 101 -5.66 6.65 -17.80
N GLY A 102 -4.55 7.12 -18.38
CA GLY A 102 -4.07 8.50 -18.25
C GLY A 102 -5.08 9.54 -18.79
N LYS A 103 -5.81 9.21 -19.86
CA LYS A 103 -6.90 10.06 -20.42
C LYS A 103 -8.10 10.26 -19.48
N ILE A 104 -8.22 9.43 -18.45
CA ILE A 104 -9.19 9.62 -17.35
C ILE A 104 -8.53 10.05 -16.05
N ASP A 105 -7.22 10.32 -16.02
CA ASP A 105 -6.49 10.70 -14.79
C ASP A 105 -6.78 9.67 -13.68
N TRP A 106 -6.54 8.40 -14.03
CA TRP A 106 -6.71 7.25 -13.15
C TRP A 106 -5.64 7.23 -12.05
N SER A 107 -6.01 6.79 -10.86
CA SER A 107 -5.11 6.75 -9.70
C SER A 107 -5.66 5.83 -8.62
N ARG A 108 -4.79 5.03 -8.01
CA ARG A 108 -5.06 4.04 -6.96
C ARG A 108 -4.43 4.46 -5.62
N SER A 109 -5.03 4.12 -4.46
CA SER A 109 -4.50 4.51 -3.14
C SER A 109 -3.28 3.70 -2.72
N SER A 110 -3.24 2.41 -3.05
CA SER A 110 -2.04 1.57 -2.93
C SER A 110 -1.73 0.86 -4.24
N ARG A 111 -0.54 0.27 -4.34
CA ARG A 111 -0.23 -0.82 -5.27
C ARG A 111 -0.08 -2.07 -4.41
N THR A 112 -0.71 -3.17 -4.81
CA THR A 112 -0.55 -4.47 -4.16
C THR A 112 0.11 -5.42 -5.14
N ASP A 113 1.04 -6.19 -4.64
CA ASP A 113 1.86 -7.13 -5.40
C ASP A 113 1.05 -8.40 -5.73
N LYS A 114 1.60 -9.31 -6.55
CA LYS A 114 0.96 -10.59 -6.89
C LYS A 114 0.48 -11.35 -5.64
N GLY A 115 -0.78 -11.81 -5.66
CA GLY A 115 -1.40 -12.56 -4.57
C GLY A 115 -1.87 -11.73 -3.37
N VAL A 116 -1.50 -10.45 -3.23
CA VAL A 116 -1.86 -9.63 -2.06
C VAL A 116 -3.31 -9.17 -2.13
N HIS A 117 -4.06 -9.36 -1.03
CA HIS A 117 -5.49 -9.03 -0.93
C HIS A 117 -5.73 -7.57 -0.52
N ALA A 118 -6.95 -7.06 -0.71
CA ALA A 118 -7.37 -5.76 -0.19
C ALA A 118 -8.81 -5.77 0.31
N GLY A 119 -9.00 -5.56 1.61
CA GLY A 119 -10.32 -5.28 2.19
C GLY A 119 -10.82 -3.88 1.83
N CYS A 120 -9.93 -2.88 1.77
CA CYS A 120 -10.25 -1.53 1.36
C CYS A 120 -9.17 -0.88 0.50
N ILE A 121 -9.49 -0.64 -0.77
CA ILE A 121 -8.72 0.20 -1.68
C ILE A 121 -9.59 1.35 -2.22
N VAL A 122 -8.96 2.47 -2.54
CA VAL A 122 -9.63 3.59 -3.19
C VAL A 122 -9.00 3.88 -4.54
N PHE A 123 -9.79 3.86 -5.60
CA PHE A 123 -9.43 4.35 -6.92
C PHE A 123 -10.03 5.75 -7.15
N SER A 124 -9.52 6.46 -8.15
CA SER A 124 -10.08 7.74 -8.59
C SER A 124 -9.85 7.99 -10.06
N GLY A 125 -10.89 8.39 -10.79
CA GLY A 125 -10.84 8.59 -12.24
C GLY A 125 -11.93 9.54 -12.76
N LYS A 126 -11.77 10.04 -14.00
CA LYS A 126 -12.72 10.94 -14.68
C LYS A 126 -13.73 10.13 -15.49
N LEU A 127 -14.78 9.67 -14.82
CA LEU A 127 -15.82 8.82 -15.38
C LEU A 127 -16.96 9.63 -16.02
N LEU A 128 -17.65 9.03 -16.98
CA LEU A 128 -18.92 9.51 -17.52
C LEU A 128 -20.06 9.20 -16.54
N ILE A 129 -20.70 10.23 -16.00
CA ILE A 129 -21.84 10.08 -15.08
C ILE A 129 -22.96 11.03 -15.46
N ASP A 130 -24.21 10.67 -15.14
CA ASP A 130 -25.34 11.61 -15.16
C ASP A 130 -25.29 12.47 -13.89
N GLU A 131 -24.56 13.58 -13.98
CA GLU A 131 -24.41 14.53 -12.88
C GLU A 131 -25.73 15.13 -12.40
N LYS A 132 -26.75 15.23 -13.26
CA LYS A 132 -28.00 15.93 -12.94
C LYS A 132 -28.97 15.01 -12.20
N ASN A 133 -29.10 13.76 -12.65
CA ASN A 133 -30.17 12.86 -12.21
C ASN A 133 -29.68 11.69 -11.34
N LYS A 134 -28.37 11.38 -11.34
CA LYS A 134 -27.81 10.23 -10.61
C LYS A 134 -26.76 10.59 -9.55
N VAL A 135 -26.46 11.87 -9.34
CA VAL A 135 -25.51 12.29 -8.29
C VAL A 135 -26.26 12.99 -7.15
N ASP A 136 -26.20 12.41 -5.96
CA ASP A 136 -26.71 13.07 -4.76
C ASP A 136 -25.88 14.33 -4.45
N PRO A 137 -26.48 15.52 -4.29
CA PRO A 137 -25.72 16.75 -4.09
C PRO A 137 -24.94 16.78 -2.77
N THR A 138 -25.49 16.19 -1.70
CA THR A 138 -25.01 16.32 -0.32
C THR A 138 -23.85 15.38 -0.02
N SER A 139 -23.97 14.10 -0.36
CA SER A 139 -22.97 13.05 -0.19
C SER A 139 -22.04 12.92 -1.40
N GLY A 140 -22.51 13.28 -2.61
CA GLY A 140 -21.81 13.03 -3.87
C GLY A 140 -21.92 11.61 -4.41
N ARG A 141 -22.70 10.71 -3.78
CA ARG A 141 -22.89 9.33 -4.27
C ARG A 141 -23.42 9.31 -5.71
N VAL A 142 -22.97 8.34 -6.51
CA VAL A 142 -23.36 8.14 -7.91
C VAL A 142 -24.27 6.91 -7.99
N ASN A 143 -25.58 7.14 -7.91
CA ASN A 143 -26.61 6.12 -7.78
C ASN A 143 -26.66 5.21 -9.03
N GLY A 144 -26.61 3.89 -8.82
CA GLY A 144 -26.60 2.89 -9.90
C GLY A 144 -25.20 2.53 -10.40
N LEU A 145 -24.16 3.35 -10.16
CA LEU A 145 -22.81 3.04 -10.66
C LEU A 145 -22.17 1.89 -9.89
N THR A 146 -22.34 1.82 -8.56
CA THR A 146 -21.81 0.71 -7.74
C THR A 146 -22.41 -0.63 -8.20
N GLU A 147 -23.71 -0.65 -8.43
CA GLU A 147 -24.48 -1.82 -8.87
C GLU A 147 -24.07 -2.24 -10.29
N ALA A 148 -23.94 -1.29 -11.22
CA ALA A 148 -23.51 -1.55 -12.60
C ALA A 148 -22.08 -2.09 -12.69
N LEU A 149 -21.16 -1.61 -11.84
CA LEU A 149 -19.80 -2.16 -11.76
C LEU A 149 -19.81 -3.57 -11.19
N ASN A 150 -20.49 -3.79 -10.06
CA ASN A 150 -20.57 -5.11 -9.43
C ASN A 150 -21.27 -6.16 -10.31
N ALA A 151 -22.21 -5.76 -11.18
CA ALA A 151 -22.84 -6.65 -12.16
C ALA A 151 -21.94 -7.02 -13.36
N ALA A 152 -20.75 -6.43 -13.46
CA ALA A 152 -19.74 -6.69 -14.48
C ALA A 152 -18.39 -7.17 -13.91
N LEU A 153 -18.29 -7.31 -12.58
CA LEU A 153 -17.11 -7.80 -11.87
C LEU A 153 -17.33 -9.26 -11.41
N PRO A 154 -16.25 -10.07 -11.31
CA PRO A 154 -16.32 -11.38 -10.67
C PRO A 154 -16.54 -11.25 -9.15
N GLU A 155 -17.09 -12.28 -8.51
CA GLU A 155 -17.50 -12.25 -7.09
C GLU A 155 -16.34 -11.96 -6.12
N ASN A 156 -15.11 -12.23 -6.52
CA ASN A 156 -13.88 -11.98 -5.77
C ASN A 156 -13.34 -10.54 -5.88
N ILE A 157 -14.03 -9.64 -6.62
CA ILE A 157 -13.76 -8.19 -6.69
C ILE A 157 -15.06 -7.42 -6.42
N ARG A 158 -15.08 -6.55 -5.42
CA ARG A 158 -16.28 -5.82 -5.01
C ARG A 158 -16.05 -4.31 -4.96
N VAL A 159 -17.01 -3.55 -5.47
CA VAL A 159 -17.14 -2.10 -5.28
C VAL A 159 -18.18 -1.84 -4.18
N PHE A 160 -17.81 -1.06 -3.17
CA PHE A 160 -18.70 -0.68 -2.07
C PHE A 160 -19.33 0.69 -2.27
N SER A 161 -18.61 1.64 -2.88
CA SER A 161 -19.17 2.96 -3.17
C SER A 161 -18.54 3.64 -4.38
N CYS A 162 -19.35 4.49 -5.04
CA CYS A 162 -18.91 5.41 -6.07
C CYS A 162 -19.32 6.84 -5.68
N THR A 163 -18.33 7.72 -5.48
CA THR A 163 -18.56 9.08 -4.96
C THR A 163 -17.88 10.13 -5.82
N ARG A 164 -18.65 11.11 -6.30
CA ARG A 164 -18.12 12.30 -6.98
C ARG A 164 -17.32 13.17 -6.02
N VAL A 165 -16.05 13.39 -6.35
CA VAL A 165 -15.08 14.15 -5.55
C VAL A 165 -14.56 15.41 -6.28
N ASN A 166 -13.74 16.20 -5.59
CA ASN A 166 -13.08 17.36 -6.17
C ASN A 166 -12.20 16.95 -7.38
N LYS A 167 -12.18 17.77 -8.44
CA LYS A 167 -11.35 17.52 -9.66
C LYS A 167 -9.84 17.37 -9.41
N ARG A 168 -9.34 17.83 -8.25
CA ARG A 168 -7.93 17.71 -7.82
C ARG A 168 -7.63 16.48 -6.96
N PHE A 169 -8.64 15.71 -6.56
CA PHE A 169 -8.41 14.51 -5.74
C PHE A 169 -7.68 13.43 -6.54
N SER A 170 -6.62 12.85 -6.00
CA SER A 170 -5.96 11.65 -6.52
C SER A 170 -5.77 10.69 -5.36
N ALA A 171 -6.26 9.47 -5.50
CA ALA A 171 -6.14 8.45 -4.47
C ALA A 171 -4.67 8.23 -4.05
N ARG A 172 -3.73 8.18 -5.00
CA ARG A 172 -2.28 8.08 -4.72
C ARG A 172 -1.73 9.29 -3.98
N LYS A 173 -2.04 10.52 -4.46
CA LYS A 173 -1.42 11.76 -3.95
C LYS A 173 -2.07 12.28 -2.66
N ASN A 174 -3.31 11.90 -2.36
CA ASN A 174 -4.07 12.36 -1.20
C ASN A 174 -4.26 11.30 -0.10
N CYS A 175 -3.98 10.02 -0.36
CA CYS A 175 -3.82 9.02 0.70
C CYS A 175 -2.67 9.45 1.64
N VAL A 176 -2.92 9.41 2.95
CA VAL A 176 -1.97 9.85 3.99
C VAL A 176 -1.46 8.72 4.87
N LEU A 177 -2.26 7.67 5.06
CA LEU A 177 -1.93 6.46 5.79
C LEU A 177 -2.49 5.26 5.03
N ARG A 178 -1.80 4.14 5.14
CA ARG A 178 -2.25 2.82 4.72
C ARG A 178 -2.16 1.88 5.91
N GLU A 179 -3.16 1.05 6.04
CA GLU A 179 -3.34 0.10 7.12
C GLU A 179 -3.36 -1.30 6.52
N TYR A 180 -2.54 -2.19 7.05
CA TYR A 180 -2.37 -3.55 6.56
C TYR A 180 -2.45 -4.53 7.71
N GLU A 181 -2.92 -5.72 7.39
CA GLU A 181 -2.85 -6.89 8.25
C GLU A 181 -2.06 -7.99 7.59
N TYR A 182 -1.40 -8.81 8.39
CA TYR A 182 -0.78 -10.05 7.95
C TYR A 182 -1.21 -11.20 8.85
N PHE A 183 -1.71 -12.28 8.26
CA PHE A 183 -2.11 -13.50 8.97
C PHE A 183 -1.20 -14.65 8.58
N MET A 184 -0.64 -15.36 9.56
CA MET A 184 0.10 -16.61 9.35
C MET A 184 -0.23 -17.65 10.45
N PRO A 185 -0.22 -18.95 10.14
CA PRO A 185 -0.40 -20.02 11.13
C PRO A 185 0.58 -19.89 12.32
N LEU A 186 0.12 -20.24 13.52
CA LEU A 186 0.97 -20.27 14.71
C LEU A 186 2.10 -21.31 14.59
N SER A 187 1.90 -22.39 13.84
CA SER A 187 2.87 -23.49 13.69
C SER A 187 4.24 -23.07 13.15
N PHE A 188 4.34 -21.92 12.46
CA PHE A 188 5.63 -21.33 12.07
C PHE A 188 6.49 -20.82 13.25
N LEU A 189 5.96 -20.81 14.48
CA LEU A 189 6.71 -20.60 15.72
C LEU A 189 6.81 -21.87 16.59
N GLU A 190 5.96 -22.87 16.36
CA GLU A 190 5.92 -24.13 17.13
C GLU A 190 6.92 -25.15 16.56
N ASP A 191 6.94 -25.30 15.24
CA ASP A 191 7.95 -26.09 14.54
C ASP A 191 9.28 -25.33 14.61
N SER A 192 10.33 -25.94 15.18
CA SER A 192 11.68 -25.38 15.06
C SER A 192 12.11 -25.43 13.59
N LEU A 193 11.91 -24.32 12.88
CA LEU A 193 12.27 -24.13 11.46
C LEU A 193 13.79 -24.23 11.19
N ILE A 194 14.58 -24.52 12.22
CA ILE A 194 16.03 -24.71 12.18
C ILE A 194 16.34 -25.91 13.09
N GLY A 195 17.11 -26.86 12.59
CA GLY A 195 17.32 -28.15 13.26
C GLY A 195 18.16 -28.07 14.53
N SER A 196 17.54 -28.41 15.66
CA SER A 196 18.17 -29.14 16.76
C SER A 196 17.14 -30.10 17.36
N GLU A 197 17.58 -31.04 18.21
CA GLU A 197 16.67 -31.97 18.89
C GLU A 197 15.58 -31.21 19.67
N ALA A 198 14.40 -31.83 19.79
CA ALA A 198 13.18 -31.19 20.29
C ALA A 198 13.24 -30.91 21.81
N GLU A 199 14.02 -29.91 22.19
CA GLU A 199 13.78 -29.13 23.40
C GLU A 199 12.49 -28.33 23.20
N ASP A 200 11.59 -28.36 24.20
CA ASP A 200 10.29 -27.69 24.14
C ASP A 200 10.45 -26.20 23.76
N VAL A 201 10.09 -25.85 22.52
CA VAL A 201 10.05 -24.45 22.09
C VAL A 201 8.93 -23.78 22.87
N ASP A 202 9.28 -22.83 23.73
CA ASP A 202 8.32 -21.98 24.43
C ASP A 202 7.61 -21.08 23.41
N THR A 203 6.47 -21.56 22.90
CA THR A 203 5.64 -20.85 21.92
C THR A 203 5.18 -19.49 22.46
N ASP A 204 4.93 -19.36 23.77
CA ASP A 204 4.50 -18.09 24.37
C ASP A 204 5.64 -17.06 24.33
N GLU A 205 6.88 -17.48 24.63
CA GLU A 205 8.06 -16.60 24.51
C GLU A 205 8.44 -16.33 23.04
N ALA A 206 8.28 -17.29 22.12
CA ALA A 206 8.45 -17.06 20.68
C ALA A 206 7.43 -16.05 20.14
N VAL A 207 6.15 -16.16 20.55
CA VAL A 207 5.10 -15.16 20.24
C VAL A 207 5.44 -13.81 20.86
N ALA A 208 5.94 -13.77 22.10
CA ALA A 208 6.37 -12.54 22.75
C ALA A 208 7.55 -11.88 22.02
N GLU A 209 8.52 -12.67 21.56
CA GLU A 209 9.65 -12.21 20.74
C GLU A 209 9.23 -11.67 19.38
N PHE A 210 8.39 -12.39 18.65
CA PHE A 210 7.80 -11.92 17.40
C PHE A 210 7.11 -10.55 17.60
N CYS A 211 6.34 -10.41 18.69
CA CYS A 211 5.68 -9.16 19.05
C CYS A 211 6.66 -8.05 19.49
N ARG A 212 7.78 -8.39 20.15
CA ARG A 212 8.85 -7.44 20.52
C ARG A 212 9.58 -6.94 19.27
N ALA A 213 9.94 -7.83 18.33
CA ALA A 213 10.59 -7.50 17.06
C ALA A 213 9.71 -6.57 16.19
N LEU A 214 8.42 -6.88 16.03
CA LEU A 214 7.49 -6.04 15.26
C LEU A 214 7.42 -4.59 15.79
N ARG A 215 7.45 -4.39 17.11
CA ARG A 215 7.42 -3.05 17.72
C ARG A 215 8.66 -2.21 17.38
N ARG A 216 9.81 -2.82 17.06
CA ARG A 216 11.06 -2.10 16.67
C ARG A 216 10.89 -1.27 15.40
N TYR A 217 10.04 -1.71 14.47
CA TYR A 217 9.82 -1.00 13.20
C TYR A 217 9.09 0.33 13.34
N GLN A 218 8.46 0.62 14.49
CA GLN A 218 7.77 1.89 14.71
C GLN A 218 8.75 3.07 14.68
N GLY A 219 8.32 4.20 14.08
CA GLY A 219 9.14 5.38 13.90
C GLY A 219 9.53 5.64 12.45
N VAL A 220 10.71 6.22 12.23
CA VAL A 220 11.22 6.61 10.90
C VAL A 220 12.59 5.98 10.69
N HIS A 221 12.63 4.96 9.83
CA HIS A 221 13.83 4.18 9.54
C HIS A 221 14.10 4.13 8.03
N ASP A 222 15.30 3.72 7.64
CA ASP A 222 15.72 3.56 6.25
C ASP A 222 15.63 2.07 5.87
N PHE A 223 14.51 1.66 5.29
CA PHE A 223 14.12 0.25 5.06
C PHE A 223 14.83 -0.38 3.84
N HIS A 224 16.15 -0.19 3.73
CA HIS A 224 16.93 -0.57 2.54
C HIS A 224 17.23 -2.07 2.43
N ASN A 225 17.25 -2.80 3.55
CA ASN A 225 17.28 -4.27 3.61
C ASN A 225 15.88 -4.91 3.47
N PHE A 226 14.82 -4.11 3.66
CA PHE A 226 13.42 -4.56 3.63
C PHE A 226 12.76 -4.27 2.28
N THR A 227 13.50 -4.42 1.19
CA THR A 227 12.99 -4.31 -0.18
C THR A 227 14.00 -4.90 -1.18
N ARG A 228 13.58 -5.17 -2.41
CA ARG A 228 14.50 -5.63 -3.47
C ARG A 228 15.37 -4.45 -3.95
N SER A 229 16.67 -4.68 -4.16
CA SER A 229 17.59 -3.63 -4.59
C SER A 229 17.23 -3.08 -5.98
N ARG A 230 17.44 -1.78 -6.26
CA ARG A 230 17.17 -1.24 -7.61
C ARG A 230 18.15 -1.75 -8.67
N SER A 231 19.30 -2.31 -8.28
CA SER A 231 20.17 -3.05 -9.20
C SER A 231 19.43 -4.24 -9.82
N TYR A 232 18.55 -4.92 -9.07
CA TYR A 232 17.70 -6.00 -9.61
C TYR A 232 16.80 -5.52 -10.75
N PHE A 233 16.07 -4.41 -10.57
CA PHE A 233 15.21 -3.88 -11.64
C PHE A 233 16.03 -3.50 -12.89
N TYR A 234 17.18 -2.84 -12.74
CA TYR A 234 18.04 -2.53 -13.89
C TYR A 234 18.62 -3.79 -14.55
N LYS A 235 19.03 -4.80 -13.77
CA LYS A 235 19.48 -6.11 -14.29
C LYS A 235 18.32 -6.84 -15.02
N MET A 236 17.11 -6.86 -14.46
CA MET A 236 15.92 -7.42 -15.11
C MET A 236 15.59 -6.71 -16.42
N HIS A 237 15.54 -5.37 -16.44
CA HIS A 237 15.29 -4.61 -17.66
C HIS A 237 16.38 -4.85 -18.72
N ALA A 238 17.66 -4.92 -18.31
CA ALA A 238 18.76 -5.26 -19.21
C ALA A 238 18.63 -6.69 -19.75
N ASN A 239 18.27 -7.67 -18.91
CA ASN A 239 18.09 -9.06 -19.33
C ASN A 239 16.85 -9.24 -20.22
N ARG A 240 15.74 -8.54 -19.95
CA ARG A 240 14.56 -8.51 -20.84
C ARG A 240 14.87 -7.84 -22.18
N LYS A 241 15.66 -6.76 -22.19
CA LYS A 241 16.19 -6.17 -23.44
C LYS A 241 17.07 -7.17 -24.21
N LYS A 242 17.97 -7.91 -23.54
CA LYS A 242 18.80 -8.96 -24.16
C LYS A 242 17.95 -10.11 -24.73
N TYR A 243 16.98 -10.63 -23.98
CA TYR A 243 16.06 -11.68 -24.42
C TYR A 243 15.25 -11.24 -25.65
N ASN A 244 14.65 -10.04 -25.59
CA ASN A 244 13.92 -9.48 -26.75
C ASN A 244 14.84 -9.25 -27.96
N HIS A 245 16.11 -8.90 -27.75
CA HIS A 245 17.11 -8.78 -28.82
C HIS A 245 17.55 -10.14 -29.38
N GLN A 246 17.60 -11.20 -28.55
CA GLN A 246 17.86 -12.57 -29.00
C GLN A 246 16.68 -13.15 -29.80
N ASN A 247 15.44 -12.97 -29.35
CA ASN A 247 14.26 -13.35 -30.14
C ASN A 247 14.17 -12.55 -31.46
N ARG A 248 14.44 -11.24 -31.44
CA ARG A 248 14.56 -10.42 -32.67
C ARG A 248 15.78 -10.74 -33.54
N ARG A 249 16.72 -11.59 -33.10
CA ARG A 249 17.77 -12.16 -33.96
C ARG A 249 17.35 -13.47 -34.61
N ASN A 250 16.34 -14.16 -34.08
CA ASN A 250 15.76 -15.36 -34.68
C ASN A 250 14.69 -15.02 -35.75
N GLU A 251 14.09 -13.84 -35.69
CA GLU A 251 13.29 -13.24 -36.78
C GLU A 251 14.12 -12.15 -37.47
N SER A 252 14.80 -12.52 -38.56
CA SER A 252 15.85 -11.70 -39.16
C SER A 252 15.34 -10.41 -39.84
N GLU A 253 16.01 -9.32 -39.48
CA GLU A 253 16.29 -8.13 -40.29
C GLU A 253 15.11 -7.34 -40.89
N VAL A 254 14.86 -6.15 -40.34
CA VAL A 254 14.94 -4.87 -41.09
C VAL A 254 15.02 -3.67 -40.12
N GLU A 255 15.98 -2.79 -40.42
CA GLU A 255 16.18 -1.41 -39.97
C GLU A 255 16.30 -1.04 -38.47
N ALA A 256 17.30 -0.20 -38.22
CA ALA A 256 17.58 0.45 -36.95
C ALA A 256 17.50 1.97 -37.13
N HIS A 257 16.99 2.68 -36.13
CA HIS A 257 17.47 4.02 -35.83
C HIS A 257 17.46 4.28 -34.32
N THR A 258 18.34 5.19 -33.92
CA THR A 258 18.74 5.56 -32.57
C THR A 258 17.74 6.50 -31.91
N ASP A 259 17.71 6.49 -30.57
CA ASP A 259 18.00 7.72 -29.82
C ASP A 259 18.41 7.40 -28.37
N ASP A 260 19.53 7.99 -27.95
CA ASP A 260 19.99 8.04 -26.57
C ASP A 260 19.54 9.37 -25.94
N ALA A 261 18.72 9.29 -24.90
CA ALA A 261 18.46 10.40 -23.98
C ALA A 261 18.09 9.84 -22.60
N ILE A 262 19.07 9.71 -21.71
CA ILE A 262 18.86 9.39 -20.30
C ILE A 262 19.37 10.57 -19.46
N GLU A 263 18.47 11.53 -19.19
CA GLU A 263 18.56 12.38 -18.01
C GLU A 263 17.15 12.89 -17.65
N GLU A 264 16.89 13.02 -16.34
CA GLU A 264 15.65 13.54 -15.73
C GLU A 264 14.31 12.84 -16.07
N ALA A 265 14.07 11.68 -15.43
CA ALA A 265 12.73 11.11 -15.25
C ALA A 265 12.35 11.01 -13.76
N GLU A 266 11.62 12.00 -13.24
CA GLU A 266 10.93 11.89 -11.94
C GLU A 266 9.73 10.94 -12.06
N ASP A 267 9.77 9.78 -11.37
CA ASP A 267 8.63 8.89 -11.07
C ASP A 267 7.51 8.83 -12.14
N ILE A 268 7.91 8.62 -13.40
CA ILE A 268 6.98 8.25 -14.48
C ILE A 268 6.33 6.91 -14.09
N ASP A 269 5.04 6.72 -14.40
CA ASP A 269 4.35 5.43 -14.26
C ASP A 269 4.90 4.46 -15.33
N GLU A 270 6.13 3.98 -15.13
CA GLU A 270 6.75 2.94 -15.94
C GLU A 270 5.92 1.65 -15.79
N LYS A 271 5.65 0.99 -16.92
CA LYS A 271 5.07 -0.35 -16.94
C LYS A 271 6.09 -1.33 -16.36
N GLU A 272 6.02 -1.56 -15.05
CA GLU A 272 6.71 -2.65 -14.34
C GLU A 272 6.12 -4.00 -14.78
N GLY A 273 6.39 -4.40 -16.02
CA GLY A 273 5.95 -5.67 -16.56
C GLY A 273 6.69 -6.81 -15.87
N GLU A 274 6.12 -7.31 -14.79
CA GLU A 274 6.56 -8.48 -14.03
C GLU A 274 6.46 -9.73 -14.91
N SER A 275 7.58 -10.14 -15.52
CA SER A 275 7.78 -11.56 -15.78
C SER A 275 7.83 -12.26 -14.43
N ALA A 276 6.99 -13.28 -14.21
CA ALA A 276 6.81 -13.94 -12.92
C ALA A 276 8.06 -14.69 -12.42
N VAL A 277 9.03 -13.95 -11.87
CA VAL A 277 10.14 -14.51 -11.10
C VAL A 277 9.61 -14.88 -9.72
N ASP A 278 9.62 -16.18 -9.42
CA ASP A 278 9.30 -16.69 -8.09
C ASP A 278 10.25 -16.07 -7.04
N ASP A 279 9.68 -15.40 -6.03
CA ASP A 279 10.44 -14.71 -4.97
C ASP A 279 11.41 -15.66 -4.23
N TYR A 280 11.11 -16.97 -4.20
CA TYR A 280 11.85 -18.01 -3.47
C TYR A 280 12.82 -18.82 -4.33
N SER A 281 12.88 -18.56 -5.64
CA SER A 281 13.74 -19.26 -6.58
C SER A 281 15.23 -19.13 -6.23
N ALA A 282 16.03 -20.16 -6.55
CA ALA A 282 17.48 -20.14 -6.36
C ALA A 282 18.20 -19.08 -7.22
N GLU A 283 17.57 -18.62 -8.31
CA GLU A 283 18.07 -17.51 -9.14
C GLU A 283 17.68 -16.12 -8.61
N SER A 284 17.09 -16.03 -7.40
CA SER A 284 16.76 -14.76 -6.79
C SER A 284 18.04 -13.98 -6.46
N SER A 285 18.27 -12.90 -7.22
CA SER A 285 19.42 -11.97 -7.07
C SER A 285 19.64 -11.37 -5.67
N GLN A 286 18.77 -11.65 -4.70
CA GLN A 286 19.08 -11.42 -3.28
C GLN A 286 20.32 -12.20 -2.82
N PHE A 287 20.74 -13.26 -3.52
CA PHE A 287 21.94 -14.04 -3.21
C PHE A 287 23.10 -13.82 -4.20
N GLU A 288 23.02 -12.83 -5.10
CA GLU A 288 24.22 -12.40 -5.81
C GLU A 288 25.20 -11.75 -4.81
N ASP A 289 26.47 -12.17 -4.87
CA ASP A 289 27.53 -11.75 -3.97
C ASP A 289 27.79 -10.23 -4.09
N GLU A 290 27.22 -9.47 -3.15
CA GLU A 290 27.69 -8.12 -2.86
C GLU A 290 28.95 -8.27 -1.98
N GLU A 291 30.14 -8.15 -2.62
CA GLU A 291 31.46 -8.13 -1.95
C GLU A 291 31.53 -7.05 -0.84
N GLU A 292 30.74 -5.99 -0.98
CA GLU A 292 30.57 -4.95 0.04
C GLU A 292 29.60 -5.41 1.16
N LEU A 293 30.01 -5.23 2.42
CA LEU A 293 29.15 -5.44 3.60
C LEU A 293 28.21 -4.25 3.90
N THR A 294 28.31 -3.14 3.16
CA THR A 294 27.52 -1.92 3.39
C THR A 294 26.89 -1.38 2.11
N ARG A 295 25.77 -0.67 2.24
CA ARG A 295 25.03 -0.06 1.13
C ARG A 295 24.78 1.43 1.38
N LYS A 296 24.96 2.26 0.37
CA LYS A 296 24.64 3.70 0.46
C LYS A 296 23.16 3.92 0.77
N LEU A 297 22.86 4.53 1.92
CA LEU A 297 21.50 4.92 2.29
C LEU A 297 20.97 6.02 1.35
N LEU A 298 19.72 5.88 0.92
CA LEU A 298 19.06 6.79 -0.02
C LEU A 298 17.74 7.29 0.58
N PRO A 299 17.40 8.60 0.47
CA PRO A 299 16.16 9.15 1.03
C PRO A 299 14.88 8.43 0.58
N ARG A 300 14.90 7.77 -0.59
CA ARG A 300 13.78 6.97 -1.11
C ARG A 300 13.50 5.70 -0.30
N HIS A 301 14.42 5.20 0.52
CA HIS A 301 14.23 4.03 1.39
C HIS A 301 13.66 4.42 2.76
N ARG A 302 13.71 5.71 3.13
CA ARG A 302 13.13 6.23 4.38
C ARG A 302 11.62 6.04 4.41
N ARG A 303 11.09 5.41 5.46
CA ARG A 303 9.64 5.21 5.66
C ARG A 303 9.23 5.51 7.09
N SER A 304 7.96 5.87 7.25
CA SER A 304 7.34 6.21 8.53
C SER A 304 6.29 5.16 8.88
N ILE A 305 6.53 4.43 9.96
CA ILE A 305 5.60 3.45 10.55
C ILE A 305 5.04 4.06 11.83
N TYR A 306 3.72 4.20 11.90
CA TYR A 306 3.00 4.80 13.02
C TYR A 306 2.60 3.77 14.08
N SER A 307 2.26 2.56 13.64
CA SER A 307 2.00 1.41 14.50
C SER A 307 2.49 0.13 13.80
N CYS A 308 3.00 -0.80 14.57
CA CYS A 308 3.32 -2.17 14.15
C CYS A 308 3.24 -3.06 15.39
N SER A 309 2.34 -4.04 15.37
CA SER A 309 2.04 -4.90 16.52
C SER A 309 1.63 -6.30 16.07
N GLY A 310 2.05 -7.32 16.81
CA GLY A 310 1.55 -8.69 16.67
C GLY A 310 0.56 -9.06 17.78
N SER A 311 -0.29 -10.03 17.51
CA SER A 311 -1.20 -10.67 18.46
C SER A 311 -1.54 -12.09 18.02
N LEU A 312 -1.63 -13.03 18.96
CA LEU A 312 -2.22 -14.35 18.70
C LEU A 312 -3.75 -14.20 18.53
N VAL A 313 -4.29 -14.84 17.49
CA VAL A 313 -5.71 -15.05 17.25
C VAL A 313 -5.97 -16.54 17.43
N PRO A 314 -6.60 -16.98 18.55
CA PRO A 314 -6.77 -18.40 18.87
C PRO A 314 -7.63 -19.18 17.87
N ASP A 315 -8.59 -18.51 17.23
CA ASP A 315 -9.44 -19.06 16.19
C ASP A 315 -9.51 -18.09 15.00
N PHE A 316 -8.80 -18.46 13.92
CA PHE A 316 -8.93 -17.86 12.61
C PHE A 316 -9.25 -18.99 11.62
N CYS A 317 -10.52 -19.08 11.22
CA CYS A 317 -11.04 -20.18 10.38
C CYS A 317 -10.76 -21.58 10.96
N GLY A 318 -10.84 -21.76 12.29
CA GLY A 318 -10.68 -23.04 12.97
C GLY A 318 -9.24 -23.43 13.33
N LYS A 319 -8.26 -22.56 13.12
CA LYS A 319 -6.83 -22.78 13.47
C LYS A 319 -6.27 -21.54 14.20
N PRO A 320 -5.24 -21.68 15.07
CA PRO A 320 -4.56 -20.54 15.68
C PRO A 320 -3.64 -19.83 14.69
N TYR A 321 -3.70 -18.49 14.67
CA TYR A 321 -2.94 -17.64 13.74
C TYR A 321 -2.28 -16.46 14.46
N LEU A 322 -1.09 -16.07 14.02
CA LEU A 322 -0.51 -14.78 14.31
C LEU A 322 -1.13 -13.73 13.40
N ARG A 323 -1.67 -12.66 13.98
CA ARG A 323 -2.09 -11.44 13.29
C ARG A 323 -1.09 -10.34 13.54
N VAL A 324 -0.53 -9.78 12.47
CA VAL A 324 0.26 -8.55 12.50
C VAL A 324 -0.62 -7.41 12.00
N HIS A 325 -0.60 -6.27 12.68
CA HIS A 325 -1.29 -5.05 12.28
C HIS A 325 -0.26 -3.92 12.09
N ILE A 326 -0.33 -3.21 10.97
CA ILE A 326 0.67 -2.20 10.58
C ILE A 326 -0.01 -0.96 9.99
N VAL A 327 0.33 0.21 10.53
CA VAL A 327 -0.10 1.52 10.01
C VAL A 327 1.12 2.30 9.57
N GLY A 328 1.20 2.65 8.28
CA GLY A 328 2.33 3.35 7.68
C GLY A 328 1.94 4.48 6.74
N GLN A 329 2.84 5.43 6.51
CA GLN A 329 2.59 6.53 5.55
C GLN A 329 2.58 6.05 4.10
N ALA A 330 3.50 5.14 3.79
CA ALA A 330 3.76 4.50 2.51
C ALA A 330 4.69 3.30 2.78
N PHE A 331 4.80 2.39 1.81
CA PHE A 331 5.67 1.21 1.90
C PHE A 331 6.54 1.11 0.64
N LEU A 332 7.65 0.38 0.72
CA LEU A 332 8.44 -0.10 -0.43
C LEU A 332 7.88 -1.43 -0.93
N LEU A 333 8.30 -1.88 -2.12
CA LEU A 333 8.00 -3.24 -2.62
C LEU A 333 8.44 -4.28 -1.58
N ASN A 334 7.58 -5.27 -1.31
CA ASN A 334 7.78 -6.34 -0.33
C ASN A 334 8.05 -5.89 1.12
N GLN A 335 7.99 -4.60 1.46
CA GLN A 335 8.46 -4.12 2.78
C GLN A 335 7.75 -4.77 3.96
N ILE A 336 6.42 -4.91 3.88
CA ILE A 336 5.64 -5.54 4.94
C ILE A 336 5.99 -7.02 5.06
N ARG A 337 6.14 -7.71 3.93
CA ARG A 337 6.55 -9.13 3.88
C ARG A 337 7.95 -9.33 4.46
N CYS A 338 8.89 -8.42 4.19
CA CYS A 338 10.21 -8.38 4.84
C CYS A 338 10.11 -8.10 6.35
N MET A 339 9.23 -7.17 6.77
CA MET A 339 9.06 -6.83 8.19
C MET A 339 8.54 -8.03 8.99
N VAL A 340 7.57 -8.76 8.44
CA VAL A 340 7.05 -10.00 9.02
C VAL A 340 8.11 -11.11 9.03
N GLY A 341 8.78 -11.36 7.89
CA GLY A 341 9.81 -12.39 7.79
C GLY A 341 11.03 -12.14 8.69
N GLY A 342 11.46 -10.88 8.86
CA GLY A 342 12.50 -10.51 9.81
C GLY A 342 12.07 -10.65 11.28
N ALA A 343 10.81 -10.36 11.61
CA ALA A 343 10.29 -10.60 12.96
C ALA A 343 10.16 -12.09 13.28
N LEU A 344 9.78 -12.90 12.28
CA LEU A 344 9.75 -14.36 12.37
C LEU A 344 11.16 -14.91 12.60
N ALA A 345 12.15 -14.49 11.80
CA ALA A 345 13.53 -14.94 11.91
C ALA A 345 14.12 -14.73 13.31
N VAL A 346 13.81 -13.60 13.97
CA VAL A 346 14.22 -13.36 15.37
C VAL A 346 13.51 -14.30 16.35
N ALA A 347 12.19 -14.48 16.17
CA ALA A 347 11.41 -15.37 17.04
C ALA A 347 11.82 -16.85 16.92
N THR A 348 12.22 -17.30 15.71
CA THR A 348 12.71 -18.66 15.45
C THR A 348 14.23 -18.79 15.56
N LYS A 349 14.92 -17.82 16.17
CA LYS A 349 16.38 -17.81 16.41
C LYS A 349 17.27 -17.88 15.14
N GLY A 350 16.72 -17.67 13.94
CA GLY A 350 17.47 -17.59 12.68
C GLY A 350 18.10 -16.23 12.39
N MET A 351 17.82 -15.23 13.24
CA MET A 351 18.47 -13.92 13.21
C MET A 351 18.63 -13.43 14.64
N SER A 352 19.84 -13.04 15.02
CA SER A 352 20.11 -12.41 16.32
C SER A 352 19.42 -11.05 16.43
N ARG A 353 19.26 -10.55 17.66
CA ARG A 353 18.77 -9.17 17.89
C ARG A 353 19.71 -8.13 17.30
N VAL A 354 21.02 -8.41 17.30
CA VAL A 354 22.06 -7.51 16.80
C VAL A 354 21.98 -7.38 15.29
N GLU A 355 21.88 -8.49 14.55
CA GLU A 355 21.66 -8.47 13.10
C GLU A 355 20.35 -7.79 12.72
N PHE A 356 19.26 -8.05 13.46
CA PHE A 356 17.97 -7.40 13.22
C PHE A 356 18.03 -5.88 13.40
N ASP A 357 18.63 -5.41 14.50
CA ASP A 357 18.82 -3.98 14.74
C ASP A 357 19.81 -3.37 13.74
N ALA A 358 20.86 -4.09 13.34
CA ALA A 358 21.77 -3.66 12.29
C ALA A 358 21.05 -3.51 10.94
N ALA A 359 20.17 -4.46 10.59
CA ALA A 359 19.39 -4.46 9.36
C ALA A 359 18.47 -3.23 9.25
N LEU A 360 17.91 -2.77 10.38
CA LEU A 360 16.96 -1.68 10.46
C LEU A 360 17.62 -0.30 10.66
N LEU A 361 18.70 -0.23 11.43
CA LEU A 361 19.26 1.03 11.92
C LEU A 361 20.55 1.47 11.22
N THR A 362 21.24 0.57 10.53
CA THR A 362 22.57 0.84 9.93
C THR A 362 22.55 0.75 8.40
N ASN A 363 23.70 1.02 7.78
CA ASN A 363 23.95 0.81 6.36
C ASN A 363 24.44 -0.61 6.02
N ARG A 364 24.55 -1.54 6.98
CA ARG A 364 24.99 -2.92 6.75
C ARG A 364 23.98 -3.68 5.89
N ILE A 365 24.47 -4.58 5.03
CA ILE A 365 23.64 -5.45 4.19
C ILE A 365 23.36 -6.76 4.95
N VAL A 366 22.16 -6.84 5.51
CA VAL A 366 21.64 -8.03 6.22
C VAL A 366 20.54 -8.65 5.36
N ARG A 367 20.55 -9.96 5.17
CA ARG A 367 19.52 -10.68 4.41
C ARG A 367 18.30 -10.86 5.30
N VAL A 368 17.22 -10.13 5.00
CA VAL A 368 15.93 -10.23 5.68
C VAL A 368 14.97 -11.05 4.84
N PRO A 369 14.39 -12.15 5.37
CA PRO A 369 13.47 -12.99 4.61
C PRO A 369 12.18 -12.27 4.22
N ILE A 370 11.67 -12.57 3.02
CA ILE A 370 10.35 -12.14 2.55
C ILE A 370 9.30 -13.22 2.92
N ALA A 371 8.30 -12.88 3.74
CA ALA A 371 7.16 -13.76 4.02
C ALA A 371 6.23 -13.95 2.79
N PRO A 372 5.35 -14.96 2.73
CA PRO A 372 4.34 -15.14 1.68
C PRO A 372 3.49 -13.90 1.39
N ALA A 373 2.90 -13.82 0.20
CA ALA A 373 2.06 -12.69 -0.18
C ALA A 373 0.61 -12.86 0.29
N GLU A 374 0.19 -14.11 0.41
CA GLU A 374 -1.18 -14.54 0.68
C GLU A 374 -1.65 -14.16 2.09
N GLY A 375 -0.75 -14.10 3.08
CA GLY A 375 -1.09 -13.59 4.40
C GLY A 375 -1.45 -12.10 4.43
N LEU A 376 -1.08 -11.32 3.40
CA LEU A 376 -1.12 -9.86 3.41
C LEU A 376 -2.45 -9.29 2.89
N VAL A 377 -3.08 -8.45 3.70
CA VAL A 377 -4.35 -7.75 3.37
C VAL A 377 -4.18 -6.24 3.55
N LEU A 378 -4.47 -5.44 2.52
CA LEU A 378 -4.67 -4.00 2.67
C LEU A 378 -6.02 -3.75 3.35
N LEU A 379 -6.00 -3.37 4.62
CA LEU A 379 -7.21 -3.14 5.43
C LEU A 379 -7.85 -1.77 5.19
N GLY A 380 -7.04 -0.73 4.96
CA GLY A 380 -7.53 0.66 4.96
C GLY A 380 -6.62 1.67 4.26
N SER A 381 -7.23 2.78 3.80
CA SER A 381 -6.55 3.95 3.23
C SER A 381 -7.15 5.25 3.81
N SER A 382 -6.38 6.00 4.61
CA SER A 382 -6.86 7.27 5.18
C SER A 382 -6.61 8.47 4.25
N PHE A 383 -7.49 9.47 4.32
CA PHE A 383 -7.43 10.72 3.55
C PHE A 383 -7.46 11.94 4.50
N GLY A 384 -7.95 13.10 4.06
CA GLY A 384 -8.14 14.28 4.93
C GLY A 384 -6.92 15.17 5.19
N GLY A 385 -5.70 14.75 4.84
CA GLY A 385 -4.48 15.54 5.08
C GLY A 385 -4.16 16.60 4.04
N LYS A 386 -3.47 16.24 2.94
CA LYS A 386 -3.05 17.22 1.90
C LYS A 386 -4.23 17.91 1.21
N LEU A 387 -5.37 17.23 1.14
CA LEU A 387 -6.62 17.77 0.59
C LEU A 387 -7.77 17.37 1.52
N HIS A 388 -8.19 18.32 2.35
CA HIS A 388 -9.22 18.12 3.37
C HIS A 388 -10.66 17.98 2.84
N THR A 389 -10.86 17.68 1.55
CA THR A 389 -12.19 17.58 0.92
C THR A 389 -12.70 16.14 0.82
N VAL A 390 -11.90 15.17 1.27
CA VAL A 390 -12.26 13.75 1.25
C VAL A 390 -11.72 13.07 2.51
N SER A 391 -12.58 12.33 3.20
CA SER A 391 -12.25 11.35 4.25
C SER A 391 -12.83 9.98 3.85
N LEU A 392 -12.22 8.88 4.28
CA LEU A 392 -12.80 7.54 4.04
C LEU A 392 -14.12 7.41 4.83
N TYR A 393 -14.03 7.66 6.14
CA TYR A 393 -15.13 7.66 7.10
C TYR A 393 -15.44 9.08 7.60
N GLU A 394 -16.46 9.19 8.46
CA GLU A 394 -16.62 10.38 9.29
C GLU A 394 -15.55 10.38 10.39
N ASP A 395 -14.71 11.42 10.43
CA ASP A 395 -13.58 11.55 11.36
C ASP A 395 -13.50 12.99 11.93
N PRO A 396 -12.60 13.28 12.89
CA PRO A 396 -12.41 14.63 13.41
C PRO A 396 -12.03 15.67 12.34
N ASN A 397 -11.50 15.26 11.18
CA ASN A 397 -11.24 16.16 10.07
C ASN A 397 -12.50 16.48 9.25
N THR A 398 -13.46 15.56 9.14
CA THR A 398 -14.75 15.72 8.45
C THR A 398 -15.54 16.89 9.00
N ALA A 399 -15.82 16.92 10.31
CA ALA A 399 -16.56 18.02 10.93
C ALA A 399 -15.86 19.38 10.72
N LEU A 400 -14.55 19.43 10.95
CA LEU A 400 -13.72 20.63 10.75
C LEU A 400 -13.61 21.08 9.27
N ALA A 401 -13.87 20.17 8.32
CA ALA A 401 -13.88 20.45 6.90
C ALA A 401 -15.23 21.03 6.44
N GLN A 402 -16.35 20.47 6.90
CA GLN A 402 -17.72 20.88 6.52
C GLN A 402 -18.04 22.35 6.88
N GLU A 403 -17.39 22.90 7.91
CA GLU A 403 -17.50 24.31 8.30
C GLU A 403 -17.03 25.29 7.21
N ARG A 404 -16.16 24.85 6.31
CA ARG A 404 -15.68 25.67 5.20
C ARG A 404 -16.72 25.68 4.11
N LYS A 405 -17.59 26.69 4.14
CA LYS A 405 -18.64 26.96 3.14
C LYS A 405 -18.12 27.01 1.69
N ASP A 406 -16.82 27.29 1.50
CA ASP A 406 -16.12 27.27 0.20
C ASP A 406 -15.70 25.87 -0.30
N LEU A 407 -15.78 24.83 0.55
CA LEU A 407 -15.27 23.49 0.28
C LEU A 407 -16.28 22.40 0.61
N VAL A 408 -16.82 21.77 -0.44
CA VAL A 408 -17.62 20.55 -0.32
C VAL A 408 -16.71 19.40 0.13
N HIS A 409 -16.96 18.87 1.32
CA HIS A 409 -16.32 17.65 1.83
C HIS A 409 -17.12 16.40 1.40
N ARG A 410 -16.44 15.27 1.22
CA ARG A 410 -17.00 14.00 0.75
C ARG A 410 -16.51 12.84 1.63
N ILE A 411 -17.44 12.13 2.25
CA ILE A 411 -17.17 10.88 2.99
C ILE A 411 -17.32 9.73 1.98
N LEU A 412 -16.34 8.83 1.89
CA LEU A 412 -16.34 7.78 0.85
C LEU A 412 -17.13 6.53 1.25
N LEU A 413 -17.19 6.15 2.53
CA LEU A 413 -17.99 5.05 3.05
C LEU A 413 -18.99 5.56 4.08
N ASN A 414 -20.26 5.16 3.94
CA ASN A 414 -21.25 5.24 5.00
C ASN A 414 -21.27 3.94 5.82
N HIS A 415 -21.99 3.93 6.95
CA HIS A 415 -22.02 2.79 7.87
C HIS A 415 -22.41 1.46 7.19
N ARG A 416 -23.43 1.46 6.31
CA ARG A 416 -23.87 0.25 5.60
C ARG A 416 -22.83 -0.22 4.57
N GLU A 417 -22.20 0.69 3.84
CA GLU A 417 -21.14 0.34 2.89
C GLU A 417 -19.91 -0.23 3.60
N ASP A 418 -19.63 0.21 4.82
CA ASP A 418 -18.58 -0.32 5.69
C ASP A 418 -18.91 -1.70 6.29
N GLU A 419 -20.18 -1.96 6.62
CA GLU A 419 -20.68 -3.30 6.98
C GLU A 419 -20.56 -4.28 5.79
N GLU A 420 -20.94 -3.86 4.58
CA GLU A 420 -20.81 -4.66 3.36
C GLU A 420 -19.32 -4.95 3.03
N MET A 421 -18.43 -3.98 3.27
CA MET A 421 -16.97 -4.15 3.14
C MET A 421 -16.38 -5.09 4.19
N THR A 422 -16.80 -4.95 5.45
CA THR A 422 -16.38 -5.81 6.56
C THR A 422 -16.79 -7.26 6.31
N ARG A 423 -18.03 -7.49 5.87
CA ARG A 423 -18.52 -8.82 5.49
C ARG A 423 -17.71 -9.42 4.34
N PHE A 424 -17.44 -8.66 3.28
CA PHE A 424 -16.61 -9.14 2.17
C PHE A 424 -15.20 -9.54 2.63
N ARG A 425 -14.60 -8.77 3.54
CA ARG A 425 -13.29 -9.09 4.12
C ARG A 425 -13.34 -10.40 4.93
N GLU A 426 -14.37 -10.62 5.73
CA GLU A 426 -14.49 -11.78 6.60
C GLU A 426 -14.91 -13.06 5.83
N GLU A 427 -15.94 -12.98 5.00
CA GLU A 427 -16.49 -14.14 4.28
C GLU A 427 -15.65 -14.56 3.07
N VAL A 428 -15.01 -13.61 2.37
CA VAL A 428 -14.28 -13.86 1.11
C VAL A 428 -12.76 -13.81 1.31
N ILE A 429 -12.23 -12.72 1.87
CA ILE A 429 -10.77 -12.55 1.96
C ILE A 429 -10.17 -13.47 3.03
N TYR A 430 -10.63 -13.41 4.28
CA TYR A 430 -10.04 -14.19 5.36
C TYR A 430 -10.18 -15.70 5.17
N THR A 431 -11.31 -16.16 4.63
CA THR A 431 -11.50 -17.57 4.20
C THR A 431 -10.44 -18.01 3.20
N GLU A 432 -10.13 -17.18 2.20
CA GLU A 432 -9.06 -17.47 1.23
C GLU A 432 -7.67 -17.41 1.86
N VAL A 433 -7.40 -16.41 2.70
CA VAL A 433 -6.12 -16.29 3.43
C VAL A 433 -5.87 -17.58 4.21
N ALA A 434 -6.84 -18.08 4.98
CA ALA A 434 -6.72 -19.34 5.71
C ALA A 434 -6.47 -20.55 4.78
N ARG A 435 -7.20 -20.64 3.67
CA ARG A 435 -7.06 -21.73 2.66
C ARG A 435 -5.71 -21.71 1.94
N SER A 436 -5.14 -20.53 1.74
CA SER A 436 -3.89 -20.34 0.99
C SER A 436 -2.65 -20.94 1.65
N TRP A 437 -2.70 -21.14 2.98
CA TRP A 437 -1.59 -21.69 3.77
C TRP A 437 -1.47 -23.22 3.66
N ASP A 438 -2.50 -23.92 3.18
CA ASP A 438 -2.48 -25.38 2.97
C ASP A 438 -1.68 -25.80 1.70
N MET A 439 -0.88 -24.89 1.12
CA MET A 439 -0.09 -25.09 -0.11
C MET A 439 1.33 -25.61 0.18
N GLU A 440 1.43 -26.90 0.54
CA GLU A 440 2.64 -27.59 1.02
C GLU A 440 3.91 -27.30 0.19
N GLU A 441 3.92 -27.56 -1.12
CA GLU A 441 5.08 -27.32 -2.02
C GLU A 441 5.55 -25.84 -2.03
N LYS A 442 4.64 -24.90 -1.81
CA LYS A 442 5.01 -23.47 -1.71
C LYS A 442 5.70 -23.17 -0.38
N MET A 443 5.21 -23.75 0.71
CA MET A 443 5.75 -23.53 2.05
C MET A 443 7.13 -24.18 2.20
N ASP A 444 7.37 -25.34 1.62
CA ASP A 444 8.69 -25.98 1.67
C ASP A 444 9.75 -25.19 0.88
N ARG A 445 9.39 -24.65 -0.29
CA ARG A 445 10.27 -23.70 -1.02
C ARG A 445 10.53 -22.42 -0.23
N TRP A 446 9.56 -21.97 0.57
CA TRP A 446 9.76 -20.82 1.46
C TRP A 446 10.66 -21.15 2.67
N ARG A 447 10.52 -22.34 3.29
CA ARG A 447 11.42 -22.84 4.34
C ARG A 447 12.87 -22.93 3.85
N ALA A 448 13.11 -23.56 2.71
CA ALA A 448 14.44 -23.60 2.10
C ALA A 448 14.97 -22.21 1.69
N TYR A 449 14.11 -21.22 1.48
CA TYR A 449 14.51 -19.82 1.30
C TYR A 449 14.83 -19.11 2.62
N LEU A 450 14.12 -19.42 3.72
CA LEU A 450 14.43 -18.92 5.07
C LEU A 450 15.81 -19.41 5.51
N GLU A 451 16.09 -20.71 5.41
CA GLU A 451 17.38 -21.32 5.75
C GLU A 451 18.55 -20.63 5.04
N ARG A 452 18.46 -20.47 3.70
CA ARG A 452 19.47 -19.74 2.90
C ARG A 452 19.65 -18.28 3.32
N CYS A 453 18.61 -17.62 3.84
CA CYS A 453 18.76 -16.25 4.38
C CYS A 453 19.56 -16.24 5.69
N TYR A 454 19.45 -17.29 6.50
CA TYR A 454 20.20 -17.44 7.75
C TYR A 454 21.67 -17.77 7.45
N GLU A 455 21.92 -18.78 6.60
CA GLU A 455 23.27 -19.13 6.10
C GLU A 455 24.00 -17.92 5.50
N ALA A 456 23.30 -17.12 4.68
CA ALA A 456 23.88 -15.92 4.05
C ALA A 456 24.22 -14.78 5.03
N ASN A 457 23.77 -14.87 6.29
CA ASN A 457 24.11 -13.94 7.36
C ASN A 457 25.25 -14.44 8.27
N GLU A 458 25.64 -15.73 8.23
CA GLU A 458 26.79 -16.27 9.00
C GLU A 458 28.12 -15.55 8.71
N ARG A 459 28.21 -14.84 7.59
CA ARG A 459 29.32 -13.95 7.22
C ARG A 459 29.42 -12.66 8.06
N LEU A 460 28.43 -12.36 8.91
CA LEU A 460 28.34 -11.14 9.70
C LEU A 460 28.99 -11.35 11.07
N ASP A 461 29.88 -10.43 11.46
CA ASP A 461 30.51 -10.42 12.76
C ASP A 461 29.62 -9.67 13.78
N GLU A 462 29.10 -10.38 14.79
CA GLU A 462 28.17 -9.81 15.78
C GLU A 462 28.83 -8.75 16.68
N ASP A 463 30.14 -8.86 16.94
CA ASP A 463 30.91 -7.85 17.68
C ASP A 463 31.11 -6.58 16.83
N GLU A 464 31.41 -6.73 15.53
CA GLU A 464 31.49 -5.60 14.58
C GLU A 464 30.14 -4.88 14.47
N LEU A 465 29.04 -5.62 14.33
CA LEU A 465 27.69 -5.05 14.28
C LEU A 465 27.32 -4.34 15.59
N SER A 466 27.65 -4.93 16.73
CA SER A 466 27.42 -4.34 18.06
C SER A 466 28.18 -3.02 18.24
N ALA A 467 29.45 -2.96 17.79
CA ALA A 467 30.24 -1.73 17.82
C ALA A 467 29.60 -0.62 16.96
N VAL A 468 29.19 -0.94 15.73
CA VAL A 468 28.51 0.02 14.82
C VAL A 468 27.18 0.52 15.41
N LEU A 469 26.40 -0.35 16.05
CA LEU A 469 25.15 0.03 16.71
C LEU A 469 25.39 0.94 17.92
N TYR A 470 26.44 0.68 18.70
CA TYR A 470 26.84 1.53 19.83
C TYR A 470 27.25 2.93 19.37
N GLU A 471 28.11 3.05 18.35
CA GLU A 471 28.51 4.34 17.77
C GLU A 471 27.31 5.13 17.25
N LEU A 472 26.36 4.45 16.59
CA LEU A 472 25.13 5.04 16.09
C LEU A 472 24.25 5.59 17.23
N ASP A 473 24.15 4.90 18.36
CA ASP A 473 23.40 5.39 19.52
C ASP A 473 24.04 6.61 20.16
N GLN A 474 25.36 6.62 20.35
CA GLN A 474 26.10 7.81 20.82
C GLN A 474 25.88 9.02 19.89
N SER A 475 25.89 8.81 18.57
CA SER A 475 25.62 9.85 17.58
C SER A 475 24.16 10.36 17.63
N LYS A 476 23.19 9.47 17.84
CA LYS A 476 21.77 9.83 18.05
C LYS A 476 21.58 10.62 19.33
N LEU A 477 22.21 10.23 20.44
CA LEU A 477 22.19 10.94 21.72
C LEU A 477 22.76 12.37 21.58
N ALA A 478 23.95 12.52 20.98
CA ALA A 478 24.54 13.82 20.71
C ALA A 478 23.64 14.72 19.85
N THR A 479 23.01 14.15 18.81
CA THR A 479 22.08 14.87 17.93
C THR A 479 20.78 15.27 18.64
N LYS A 480 20.23 14.40 19.50
CA LYS A 480 19.06 14.68 20.34
C LYS A 480 19.34 15.86 21.27
N ASN A 481 20.45 15.82 21.99
CA ASN A 481 20.87 16.89 22.91
C ASN A 481 21.04 18.23 22.18
N LYS A 482 21.62 18.23 20.98
CA LYS A 482 21.75 19.44 20.15
C LYS A 482 20.40 20.00 19.67
N ASN A 483 19.47 19.13 19.26
CA ASN A 483 18.13 19.55 18.84
C ASN A 483 17.31 20.09 20.02
N GLN A 484 17.39 19.44 21.17
CA GLN A 484 16.76 19.91 22.41
C GLN A 484 17.30 21.29 22.81
N SER A 485 18.62 21.45 22.87
CA SER A 485 19.25 22.75 23.15
C SER A 485 18.84 23.83 22.14
N TYR A 486 18.71 23.50 20.84
CA TYR A 486 18.19 24.46 19.85
C TYR A 486 16.74 24.88 20.11
N VAL A 487 15.87 23.94 20.51
CA VAL A 487 14.47 24.24 20.86
C VAL A 487 14.42 25.11 22.12
N GLU A 488 15.16 24.75 23.17
CA GLU A 488 15.32 25.53 24.41
C GLU A 488 15.85 26.94 24.14
N GLN A 489 16.90 27.10 23.33
CA GLN A 489 17.43 28.41 22.92
C GLN A 489 16.38 29.26 22.19
N ASN A 490 15.55 28.67 21.32
CA ASN A 490 14.45 29.39 20.67
C ASN A 490 13.37 29.80 21.66
N ARG A 491 13.09 28.98 22.69
CA ARG A 491 12.15 29.31 23.77
C ARG A 491 12.68 30.45 24.63
N VAL A 492 13.97 30.46 25.00
CA VAL A 492 14.61 31.57 25.73
C VAL A 492 14.69 32.86 24.90
N GLN A 493 15.08 32.79 23.62
CA GLN A 493 15.13 33.97 22.74
C GLN A 493 13.74 34.57 22.47
N LEU A 494 12.68 33.77 22.55
CA LEU A 494 11.30 34.28 22.52
C LEU A 494 11.01 35.14 23.77
N THR A 495 11.43 34.68 24.96
CA THR A 495 11.25 35.39 26.23
C THR A 495 12.03 36.70 26.29
N GLU A 496 13.30 36.71 25.85
CA GLU A 496 14.19 37.87 25.97
C GLU A 496 14.05 38.89 24.83
N LYS A 497 13.83 38.41 23.59
CA LYS A 497 14.07 39.20 22.36
C LYS A 497 12.92 39.15 21.35
N GLY A 498 11.79 38.53 21.70
CA GLY A 498 10.58 38.48 20.87
C GLY A 498 10.75 37.77 19.52
N ARG A 499 11.84 37.02 19.32
CA ARG A 499 12.25 36.47 18.03
C ARG A 499 11.42 35.24 17.66
N GLN A 500 10.99 35.12 16.40
CA GLN A 500 10.18 33.97 15.97
C GLN A 500 11.04 32.76 15.58
N GLY A 501 10.82 31.64 16.24
CA GLY A 501 11.38 30.32 15.93
C GLY A 501 10.34 29.20 16.11
N ALA A 502 10.71 27.97 15.79
CA ALA A 502 9.84 26.80 15.97
C ALA A 502 9.83 26.37 17.45
N LEU A 503 8.68 26.54 18.13
CA LEU A 503 8.51 26.18 19.56
C LEU A 503 8.22 24.69 19.80
N LEU A 504 7.86 23.97 18.73
CA LEU A 504 7.53 22.54 18.74
C LEU A 504 8.46 21.76 17.80
N PRO A 505 8.83 20.52 18.15
CA PRO A 505 9.67 19.65 17.32
C PRO A 505 9.11 19.43 15.91
N LYS A 506 9.99 19.23 14.92
CA LYS A 506 9.58 18.96 13.52
C LYS A 506 8.66 17.73 13.38
N GLN A 507 8.86 16.72 14.22
CA GLN A 507 8.07 15.47 14.21
C GLN A 507 6.84 15.49 15.12
N PHE A 508 6.53 16.62 15.78
CA PHE A 508 5.45 16.70 16.76
C PHE A 508 4.09 16.29 16.19
N THR A 509 3.77 16.68 14.94
CA THR A 509 2.52 16.26 14.27
C THR A 509 2.43 14.74 14.09
N THR A 510 3.54 14.06 13.79
CA THR A 510 3.59 12.58 13.73
C THR A 510 3.27 11.97 15.08
N LYS A 511 3.84 12.49 16.17
CA LYS A 511 3.54 12.03 17.53
C LYS A 511 2.07 12.24 17.91
N LEU A 512 1.44 13.36 17.52
CA LEU A 512 0.00 13.58 17.71
C LEU A 512 -0.85 12.53 16.96
N CYS A 513 -0.47 12.19 15.72
CA CYS A 513 -1.16 11.16 14.94
C CYS A 513 -1.10 9.78 15.62
N VAL A 514 0.07 9.39 16.14
CA VAL A 514 0.24 8.14 16.90
C VAL A 514 -0.55 8.18 18.21
N ARG A 515 -0.38 9.24 19.02
CA ARG A 515 -0.97 9.33 20.38
C ARG A 515 -2.50 9.28 20.40
N TYR A 516 -3.14 9.84 19.36
CA TYR A 516 -4.60 9.95 19.27
C TYR A 516 -5.23 9.09 18.16
N SER A 517 -4.46 8.24 17.49
CA SER A 517 -4.92 7.39 16.37
C SER A 517 -5.66 8.18 15.27
N VAL A 518 -5.15 9.36 14.91
CA VAL A 518 -5.78 10.28 13.94
C VAL A 518 -4.93 10.48 12.68
N ALA A 519 -5.60 10.54 11.53
CA ALA A 519 -4.96 10.93 10.28
C ALA A 519 -4.39 12.36 10.35
N PRO A 520 -3.21 12.63 9.74
CA PRO A 520 -2.70 13.99 9.60
C PRO A 520 -3.72 14.87 8.88
N GLY A 521 -4.07 16.04 9.42
CA GLY A 521 -5.16 16.85 8.85
C GLY A 521 -5.43 18.17 9.55
N ILE A 522 -6.68 18.65 9.45
CA ILE A 522 -7.11 19.90 10.09
C ILE A 522 -7.00 19.77 11.61
N PHE A 523 -7.42 18.62 12.15
CA PHE A 523 -7.44 18.35 13.59
C PHE A 523 -6.04 18.51 14.22
N THR A 524 -5.03 17.80 13.69
CA THR A 524 -3.66 17.88 14.20
C THR A 524 -2.97 19.22 13.89
N SER A 525 -3.36 19.92 12.82
CA SER A 525 -2.93 21.30 12.53
C SER A 525 -3.46 22.28 13.59
N ASP A 526 -4.75 22.19 13.92
CA ASP A 526 -5.39 23.09 14.88
C ASP A 526 -4.90 22.80 16.30
N LEU A 527 -4.77 21.53 16.68
CA LEU A 527 -4.16 21.10 17.95
C LEU A 527 -2.75 21.69 18.12
N ARG A 528 -1.88 21.57 17.10
CA ARG A 528 -0.54 22.18 17.10
C ARG A 528 -0.58 23.71 17.25
N ARG A 529 -1.56 24.38 16.62
CA ARG A 529 -1.73 25.84 16.69
C ARG A 529 -2.11 26.31 18.10
N ALA A 530 -2.98 25.57 18.78
CA ALA A 530 -3.37 25.85 20.16
C ALA A 530 -2.22 25.63 21.15
N VAL A 531 -1.53 24.49 21.07
CA VAL A 531 -0.32 24.22 21.88
C VAL A 531 0.73 25.32 21.70
N THR A 532 0.98 25.73 20.45
CA THR A 532 1.90 26.84 20.14
C THR A 532 1.46 28.16 20.78
N ARG A 533 0.15 28.46 20.84
CA ARG A 533 -0.39 29.63 21.54
C ARG A 533 -0.23 29.51 23.06
N HIS A 534 -0.45 28.33 23.62
CA HIS A 534 -0.39 28.11 25.07
C HIS A 534 1.04 28.21 25.61
N LEU A 535 2.04 27.72 24.86
CA LEU A 535 3.46 28.00 25.11
C LEU A 535 3.74 29.52 25.09
N LYS A 536 3.32 30.23 24.04
CA LYS A 536 3.51 31.70 23.94
C LYS A 536 2.80 32.51 25.02
N ALA A 537 1.74 31.97 25.61
CA ALA A 537 0.95 32.62 26.65
C ALA A 537 1.33 32.19 28.08
N GLY A 538 2.38 31.37 28.25
CA GLY A 538 2.80 30.86 29.56
C GLY A 538 1.83 29.87 30.22
N LYS A 539 0.81 29.38 29.50
CA LYS A 539 -0.11 28.32 29.99
C LYS A 539 0.56 26.94 30.02
N ILE A 540 1.59 26.75 29.22
CA ILE A 540 2.52 25.61 29.25
C ILE A 540 3.89 26.23 29.54
N PRO A 541 4.68 25.70 30.50
CA PRO A 541 6.04 26.19 30.76
C PRO A 541 6.88 26.17 29.47
N LEU A 542 7.69 27.21 29.25
CA LEU A 542 8.50 27.32 28.03
C LEU A 542 9.65 26.30 27.99
N ASP A 543 10.07 25.81 29.14
CA ASP A 543 11.02 24.72 29.36
C ASP A 543 10.37 23.32 29.29
N ALA A 544 9.04 23.22 29.16
CA ALA A 544 8.35 21.93 29.19
C ALA A 544 8.83 20.97 28.09
N ASP A 545 9.16 19.74 28.49
CA ASP A 545 9.58 18.68 27.58
C ASP A 545 8.40 18.16 26.72
N GLU A 546 8.69 17.25 25.78
CA GLU A 546 7.67 16.73 24.87
C GLU A 546 6.58 15.90 25.58
N ASP A 547 6.93 15.19 26.64
CA ASP A 547 6.01 14.30 27.36
C ASP A 547 5.13 15.10 28.32
N GLN A 548 5.67 16.15 28.93
CA GLN A 548 4.91 17.17 29.66
C GLN A 548 3.93 17.92 28.74
N ILE A 549 4.32 18.22 27.50
CA ILE A 549 3.43 18.80 26.50
C ILE A 549 2.31 17.81 26.11
N MET A 550 2.61 16.52 25.93
CA MET A 550 1.57 15.52 25.65
C MET A 550 0.62 15.32 26.84
N ALA A 551 1.15 15.19 28.06
CA ALA A 551 0.35 15.10 29.28
C ALA A 551 -0.51 16.34 29.51
N TYR A 552 -0.05 17.53 29.10
CA TYR A 552 -0.86 18.74 29.08
C TYR A 552 -2.04 18.62 28.11
N ILE A 553 -1.82 18.14 26.88
CA ILE A 553 -2.88 17.97 25.87
C ILE A 553 -3.91 16.94 26.36
N ASP A 554 -3.44 15.81 26.90
CA ASP A 554 -4.29 14.75 27.44
C ASP A 554 -5.18 15.29 28.58
N ARG A 555 -4.61 16.10 29.48
CA ARG A 555 -5.33 16.75 30.59
C ARG A 555 -6.30 17.86 30.14
N TYR A 556 -5.94 18.61 29.10
CA TYR A 556 -6.79 19.68 28.56
C TYR A 556 -7.98 19.13 27.74
N GLY A 557 -7.83 17.92 27.20
CA GLY A 557 -8.71 17.37 26.18
C GLY A 557 -8.22 17.77 24.78
N PRO A 558 -7.79 16.83 23.93
CA PRO A 558 -7.28 17.14 22.59
C PRO A 558 -8.37 17.76 21.69
N GLN A 559 -9.64 17.42 21.90
CA GLN A 559 -10.77 18.00 21.17
C GLN A 559 -10.99 19.49 21.50
N ASP A 560 -10.98 19.86 22.79
CA ASP A 560 -11.15 21.27 23.19
C ASP A 560 -9.94 22.14 22.83
N LEU A 561 -8.73 21.58 22.93
CA LEU A 561 -7.53 22.26 22.48
C LEU A 561 -7.52 22.45 20.96
N ALA A 562 -7.96 21.46 20.17
CA ALA A 562 -8.17 21.62 18.73
C ALA A 562 -9.28 22.64 18.40
N LYS A 563 -10.34 22.73 19.20
CA LYS A 563 -11.43 23.73 19.07
C LYS A 563 -10.93 25.16 19.31
N GLU A 564 -9.97 25.37 20.21
CA GLU A 564 -9.26 26.66 20.33
C GLU A 564 -8.35 26.93 19.13
N GLY A 565 -7.61 25.93 18.68
CA GLY A 565 -6.78 26.00 17.47
C GLY A 565 -7.56 26.41 16.23
N ARG A 566 -8.75 25.83 16.07
CA ARG A 566 -9.76 26.16 15.05
C ARG A 566 -10.18 27.62 15.10
N LYS A 567 -10.52 28.16 16.29
CA LYS A 567 -10.85 29.59 16.46
C LYS A 567 -9.71 30.48 15.96
N LEU A 568 -8.46 30.14 16.27
CA LEU A 568 -7.27 30.86 15.78
C LEU A 568 -7.10 30.74 14.26
N ARG A 569 -7.33 29.55 13.68
CA ARG A 569 -7.26 29.33 12.23
C ARG A 569 -8.31 30.16 11.47
N LEU A 570 -9.52 30.29 12.02
CA LEU A 570 -10.61 31.02 11.37
C LEU A 570 -10.47 32.55 11.55
N SER A 571 -10.02 33.02 12.71
CA SER A 571 -9.81 34.46 12.99
C SER A 571 -8.65 35.12 12.22
N ILE A 572 -7.80 34.34 11.53
CA ILE A 572 -6.74 34.87 10.65
C ILE A 572 -7.25 35.12 9.22
N ARG A 573 -8.51 34.77 8.91
CA ARG A 573 -9.18 35.04 7.62
C ARG A 573 -10.14 36.25 7.65
N THR A 574 -10.20 36.96 8.77
CA THR A 574 -10.86 38.25 8.98
C THR A 574 -9.80 39.30 9.28
#